data_AF-A0A0K0XE22-F1
#
_entry.id   AF-A0A0K0XE22-F1
#
_cell.length_a   1.000
_cell.length_b   1.000
_cell.length_c   1.000
_cell.angle_alpha   90.00
_cell.angle_beta   90.00
_cell.angle_gamma   90.00
#
_symmetry.space_group_name_H-M   'P 1'
#
loop_
_entity.id
_entity.type
_entity.pdbx_description
1 polymer ?
#
loop_
_entity_poly.entity_id
_entity_poly.type
_entity_poly.pdbx_seq_one_letter_code
_entity_poly.pdbx_strand_id
1 'polypeptide(L)'
;MRRGVTVIEVGPVGISRAGAATGPVPDELARTALECIDDQLALVDDRLVTVGDLWTRVLRTEGEAVVVHPTWWTPNRVTRIRDAATACGIDRVISRAQALGAEAAGDSWAVIEISTDLVSVTRNGVAPQSWTRRGHPEDAVVGAVAAADDVMIDAPADVPGARTFARQLARRIRCRYLSPVDALHRANTDIHEPPEPRRRYRRVAVGVCAAAIVALCTALAAHDGRGAATTALVEGRVGVQIPDGWRVERVTDDAGSPRLQVFSPSDPEPVIHITQSPVGAGDVADTLRYALDQAPAGVFVDFNPADRIAGRPVITYREVRAHREVRWAVLVDGPVRIAIGCQGRQYHPACADAVASAHATS
;
A
#
# COMPACT_ATOMS: atom_id res chain seq x y z
N MET A 1 -15.51 -9.43 -37.77
CA MET A 1 -15.07 -10.00 -36.48
C MET A 1 -15.06 -8.87 -35.47
N ARG A 2 -15.95 -8.88 -34.47
CA ARG A 2 -15.86 -7.91 -33.36
C ARG A 2 -14.64 -8.32 -32.53
N ARG A 3 -13.65 -7.42 -32.41
CA ARG A 3 -12.47 -7.64 -31.55
C ARG A 3 -12.97 -7.61 -30.10
N GLY A 4 -12.67 -8.64 -29.32
CA GLY A 4 -12.97 -8.63 -27.89
C GLY A 4 -12.10 -7.60 -27.17
N VAL A 5 -12.66 -6.94 -26.16
CA VAL A 5 -11.95 -5.97 -25.32
C VAL A 5 -10.97 -6.69 -24.41
N THR A 6 -9.74 -6.18 -24.35
CA THR A 6 -8.72 -6.63 -23.39
C THR A 6 -8.88 -5.89 -22.07
N VAL A 7 -9.05 -6.61 -20.96
CA VAL A 7 -9.01 -6.02 -19.62
C VAL A 7 -7.61 -6.18 -19.06
N ILE A 8 -6.97 -5.07 -18.70
CA ILE A 8 -5.67 -5.03 -18.04
C ILE A 8 -5.91 -4.66 -16.58
N GLU A 9 -5.85 -5.64 -15.69
CA GLU A 9 -6.03 -5.44 -14.25
C GLU A 9 -4.66 -5.18 -13.61
N VAL A 10 -4.52 -4.03 -12.97
CA VAL A 10 -3.28 -3.58 -12.35
C VAL A 10 -3.43 -3.65 -10.82
N GLY A 11 -2.45 -4.28 -10.17
CA GLY A 11 -2.39 -4.43 -8.72
C GLY A 11 -3.37 -5.50 -8.17
N PRO A 12 -3.52 -5.60 -6.84
CA PRO A 12 -2.61 -5.02 -5.85
C PRO A 12 -1.24 -5.70 -5.83
N VAL A 13 -1.13 -6.97 -6.29
CA VAL A 13 0.10 -7.78 -6.19
C VAL A 13 0.65 -8.23 -7.55
N GLY A 14 -0.09 -7.99 -8.64
CA GLY A 14 0.32 -8.40 -9.98
C GLY A 14 -0.37 -7.57 -11.05
N ILE A 15 -0.06 -7.87 -12.31
CA ILE A 15 -0.72 -7.28 -13.47
C ILE A 15 -1.20 -8.43 -14.33
N SER A 16 -2.51 -8.50 -14.55
CA SER A 16 -3.12 -9.56 -15.34
C SER A 16 -3.82 -8.99 -16.58
N ARG A 17 -3.90 -9.82 -17.62
CA ARG A 17 -4.60 -9.50 -18.87
C ARG A 17 -5.60 -10.60 -19.18
N ALA A 18 -6.82 -10.21 -19.50
CA ALA A 18 -7.88 -11.12 -19.91
C ALA A 18 -8.55 -10.60 -21.19
N GLY A 19 -8.89 -11.49 -22.12
CA GLY A 19 -9.57 -11.13 -23.37
C GLY A 19 -9.05 -11.86 -24.61
N ALA A 20 -9.46 -11.39 -25.78
CA ALA A 20 -9.43 -12.13 -27.04
C ALA A 20 -8.03 -12.38 -27.66
N ALA A 21 -6.98 -11.73 -27.17
CA ALA A 21 -5.63 -11.83 -27.77
C ALA A 21 -4.50 -11.48 -26.79
N THR A 22 -4.54 -11.99 -25.55
CA THR A 22 -3.59 -11.55 -24.51
C THR A 22 -2.57 -12.63 -24.14
N GLY A 23 -1.28 -12.37 -24.41
CA GLY A 23 -0.19 -13.01 -23.69
C GLY A 23 0.00 -12.40 -22.29
N PRO A 24 0.51 -13.16 -21.31
CA PRO A 24 0.74 -12.65 -19.96
C PRO A 24 1.75 -11.48 -19.98
N VAL A 25 1.62 -10.55 -19.04
CA VAL A 25 2.71 -9.63 -18.74
C VAL A 25 3.81 -10.44 -18.07
N PRO A 26 5.08 -10.35 -18.49
CA PRO A 26 6.17 -11.04 -17.79
C PRO A 26 6.21 -10.67 -16.31
N ASP A 27 6.27 -11.65 -15.42
CA ASP A 27 6.14 -11.46 -13.97
C ASP A 27 7.15 -10.45 -13.41
N GLU A 28 8.40 -10.50 -13.87
CA GLU A 28 9.43 -9.54 -13.45
C GLU A 28 9.10 -8.11 -13.89
N LEU A 29 8.61 -7.94 -15.12
CA LEU A 29 8.22 -6.64 -15.65
C LEU A 29 7.01 -6.08 -14.87
N ALA A 30 6.02 -6.93 -14.57
CA ALA A 30 4.85 -6.56 -13.79
C ALA A 30 5.23 -6.15 -12.36
N ARG A 31 6.08 -6.95 -11.70
CA ARG A 31 6.58 -6.70 -10.36
C ARG A 31 7.37 -5.39 -10.30
N THR A 32 8.35 -5.20 -11.18
CA THR A 32 9.14 -3.96 -11.24
C THR A 32 8.27 -2.74 -11.51
N ALA A 33 7.26 -2.84 -12.37
CA ALA A 33 6.33 -1.73 -12.63
C ALA A 33 5.52 -1.33 -11.39
N LEU A 34 5.04 -2.32 -10.63
CA LEU A 34 4.30 -2.08 -9.39
C LEU A 34 5.20 -1.55 -8.26
N GLU A 35 6.40 -2.11 -8.08
CA GLU A 35 7.37 -1.67 -7.06
C GLU A 35 7.85 -0.24 -7.32
N CYS A 36 8.17 0.08 -8.57
CA CYS A 36 8.71 1.39 -8.95
C CYS A 36 7.62 2.41 -9.35
N ILE A 37 6.33 2.14 -9.10
CA ILE A 37 5.24 3.01 -9.59
C ILE A 37 5.35 4.45 -9.09
N ASP A 38 5.93 4.68 -7.92
CA ASP A 38 6.13 6.03 -7.36
C ASP A 38 7.49 6.64 -7.72
N ASP A 39 8.41 5.86 -8.30
CA ASP A 39 9.76 6.29 -8.65
C ASP A 39 9.78 7.04 -9.99
N GLN A 40 10.91 7.67 -10.33
CA GLN A 40 11.12 8.23 -11.67
C GLN A 40 11.70 7.19 -12.65
N LEU A 41 12.54 6.30 -12.13
CA LEU A 41 13.36 5.36 -12.89
C LEU A 41 13.23 3.97 -12.27
N ALA A 42 13.31 2.94 -13.12
CA ALA A 42 13.32 1.55 -12.70
C ALA A 42 14.47 0.80 -13.40
N LEU A 43 14.96 -0.27 -12.78
CA LEU A 43 15.94 -1.16 -13.39
C LEU A 43 15.21 -2.37 -13.99
N VAL A 44 15.35 -2.58 -15.29
CA VAL A 44 14.75 -3.71 -16.02
C VAL A 44 15.82 -4.30 -16.91
N ASP A 45 16.11 -5.60 -16.79
CA ASP A 45 17.16 -6.29 -17.56
C ASP A 45 18.53 -5.57 -17.45
N ASP A 46 18.91 -5.15 -16.24
CA ASP A 46 20.10 -4.33 -15.94
C ASP A 46 20.17 -2.96 -16.66
N ARG A 47 19.04 -2.48 -17.17
CA ARG A 47 18.93 -1.17 -17.83
C ARG A 47 18.02 -0.24 -17.08
N LEU A 48 18.50 0.98 -16.88
CA LEU A 48 17.74 2.04 -16.25
C LEU A 48 16.76 2.63 -17.27
N VAL A 49 15.47 2.54 -16.96
CA VAL A 49 14.36 3.00 -17.82
C VAL A 49 13.49 3.98 -17.05
N THR A 50 12.81 4.89 -17.77
CA THR A 50 11.79 5.71 -17.10
C THR A 50 10.61 4.85 -16.71
N VAL A 51 10.01 5.14 -15.56
CA VAL A 51 8.83 4.40 -15.12
C VAL A 51 7.65 4.64 -16.07
N GLY A 52 7.57 5.79 -16.75
CA GLY A 52 6.57 6.03 -17.81
C GLY A 52 6.73 5.09 -19.01
N ASP A 53 7.97 4.88 -19.48
CA ASP A 53 8.25 3.93 -20.56
C ASP A 53 7.97 2.48 -20.13
N LEU A 54 8.31 2.14 -18.86
CA LEU A 54 8.00 0.85 -18.26
C LEU A 54 6.49 0.58 -18.27
N TRP A 55 5.67 1.53 -17.80
CA TRP A 55 4.22 1.39 -17.84
C TRP A 55 3.67 1.33 -19.25
N THR A 56 4.23 2.08 -20.20
CA THR A 56 3.86 1.97 -21.62
C THR A 56 4.16 0.57 -22.15
N ARG A 57 5.31 -0.04 -21.80
CA ARG A 57 5.65 -1.42 -22.16
C ARG A 57 4.68 -2.43 -21.53
N VAL A 58 4.26 -2.21 -20.28
CA VAL A 58 3.31 -3.05 -19.55
C VAL A 58 1.87 -2.94 -20.06
N LEU A 59 1.43 -1.76 -20.49
CA LEU A 59 0.06 -1.54 -20.97
C LEU A 59 -0.12 -1.84 -22.46
N ARG A 60 0.97 -1.88 -23.23
CA ARG A 60 0.93 -2.17 -24.66
C ARG A 60 0.20 -3.48 -24.95
N THR A 61 -0.86 -3.37 -25.74
CA THR A 61 -1.68 -4.48 -26.23
C THR A 61 -2.24 -4.14 -27.61
N GLU A 62 -2.65 -5.14 -28.36
CA GLU A 62 -3.37 -4.94 -29.61
C GLU A 62 -4.88 -4.85 -29.37
N GLY A 63 -5.56 -4.01 -30.15
CA GLY A 63 -7.02 -3.87 -30.10
C GLY A 63 -7.51 -2.97 -28.96
N GLU A 64 -8.83 -3.00 -28.74
CA GLU A 64 -9.48 -2.21 -27.70
C GLU A 64 -9.14 -2.77 -26.32
N ALA A 65 -8.85 -1.88 -25.37
CA ALA A 65 -8.51 -2.26 -24.00
C ALA A 65 -9.14 -1.35 -22.95
N VAL A 66 -9.22 -1.86 -21.73
CA VAL A 66 -9.60 -1.12 -20.52
C VAL A 66 -8.56 -1.42 -19.45
N VAL A 67 -8.02 -0.38 -18.83
CA VAL A 67 -7.15 -0.52 -17.66
C VAL A 67 -7.98 -0.38 -16.39
N VAL A 68 -7.87 -1.36 -15.50
CA VAL A 68 -8.52 -1.37 -14.19
C VAL A 68 -7.45 -1.24 -13.12
N HIS A 69 -7.57 -0.24 -12.25
CA HIS A 69 -6.65 -0.01 -11.14
C HIS A 69 -7.35 -0.09 -9.78
N PRO A 70 -6.63 -0.32 -8.66
CA PRO A 70 -7.23 -0.36 -7.33
C PRO A 70 -7.77 1.02 -6.96
N THR A 71 -8.93 1.07 -6.31
CA THR A 71 -9.61 2.35 -6.07
C THR A 71 -8.88 3.23 -5.05
N TRP A 72 -8.12 2.61 -4.15
CA TRP A 72 -7.35 3.27 -3.10
C TRP A 72 -6.01 3.87 -3.59
N TRP A 73 -5.66 3.73 -4.87
CA TRP A 73 -4.45 4.32 -5.41
C TRP A 73 -4.46 5.86 -5.34
N THR A 74 -3.29 6.43 -5.08
CA THR A 74 -3.12 7.88 -5.04
C THR A 74 -3.36 8.50 -6.41
N PRO A 75 -3.78 9.79 -6.49
CA PRO A 75 -3.96 10.47 -7.76
C PRO A 75 -2.72 10.42 -8.66
N ASN A 76 -1.51 10.46 -8.09
CA ASN A 76 -0.26 10.39 -8.85
C ASN A 76 -0.08 9.04 -9.55
N ARG A 77 -0.34 7.92 -8.84
CA ARG A 77 -0.30 6.58 -9.44
C ARG A 77 -1.33 6.45 -10.56
N VAL A 78 -2.55 6.96 -10.34
CA VAL A 78 -3.62 6.94 -11.35
C VAL A 78 -3.26 7.79 -12.57
N THR A 79 -2.74 9.01 -12.39
CA THR A 79 -2.29 9.86 -13.51
C THR A 79 -1.21 9.18 -14.32
N ARG A 80 -0.22 8.56 -13.66
CA ARG A 80 0.86 7.84 -14.34
C ARG A 80 0.36 6.69 -15.22
N ILE A 81 -0.59 5.89 -14.71
CA ILE A 81 -1.23 4.85 -15.52
C ILE A 81 -2.04 5.45 -16.66
N ARG A 82 -2.76 6.56 -16.42
CA ARG A 82 -3.54 7.24 -17.44
C ARG A 82 -2.66 7.78 -18.58
N ASP A 83 -1.52 8.35 -18.25
CA ASP A 83 -0.57 8.87 -19.23
C ASP A 83 0.01 7.72 -20.08
N ALA A 84 0.41 6.61 -19.44
CA ALA A 84 0.90 5.42 -20.14
C ALA A 84 -0.20 4.73 -20.99
N ALA A 85 -1.44 4.71 -20.50
CA ALA A 85 -2.60 4.20 -21.23
C ALA A 85 -2.88 5.05 -22.47
N THR A 86 -2.83 6.38 -22.33
CA THR A 86 -2.99 7.34 -23.44
C THR A 86 -1.90 7.13 -24.49
N ALA A 87 -0.64 6.94 -24.08
CA ALA A 87 0.46 6.62 -24.99
C ALA A 87 0.28 5.29 -25.75
N CYS A 88 -0.52 4.37 -25.21
CA CYS A 88 -0.90 3.11 -25.86
C CYS A 88 -2.22 3.20 -26.67
N GLY A 89 -2.89 4.36 -26.71
CA GLY A 89 -4.19 4.52 -27.36
C GLY A 89 -5.35 3.87 -26.57
N ILE A 90 -5.22 3.76 -25.24
CA ILE A 90 -6.23 3.19 -24.35
C ILE A 90 -6.96 4.32 -23.62
N ASP A 91 -8.20 4.59 -24.05
CA ASP A 91 -8.98 5.73 -23.52
C ASP A 91 -9.70 5.42 -22.19
N ARG A 92 -9.87 4.13 -21.86
CA ARG A 92 -10.62 3.70 -20.68
C ARG A 92 -9.69 3.27 -19.56
N VAL A 93 -9.53 4.14 -18.57
CA VAL A 93 -8.85 3.85 -17.29
C VAL A 93 -9.84 4.06 -16.16
N ILE A 94 -10.21 2.99 -15.46
CA ILE A 94 -11.24 2.99 -14.42
C ILE A 94 -10.73 2.31 -13.15
N SER A 95 -11.32 2.67 -12.02
CA SER A 95 -11.08 1.99 -10.75
C SER A 95 -11.85 0.66 -10.68
N ARG A 96 -11.39 -0.26 -9.84
CA ARG A 96 -12.09 -1.51 -9.53
C ARG A 96 -13.50 -1.27 -9.01
N ALA A 97 -13.69 -0.27 -8.13
CA ALA A 97 -15.01 0.09 -7.63
C ALA A 97 -15.94 0.61 -8.73
N GLN A 98 -15.43 1.34 -9.73
CA GLN A 98 -16.23 1.74 -10.89
C GLN A 98 -16.61 0.53 -11.77
N ALA A 99 -15.67 -0.39 -12.02
CA ALA A 99 -15.92 -1.59 -12.79
C ALA A 99 -16.99 -2.48 -12.13
N LEU A 100 -16.93 -2.64 -10.80
CA LEU A 100 -17.89 -3.43 -10.03
C LEU A 100 -19.20 -2.69 -9.77
N GLY A 101 -19.16 -1.39 -9.49
CA GLY A 101 -20.36 -0.57 -9.28
C GLY A 101 -21.29 -0.52 -10.50
N ALA A 102 -20.75 -0.71 -11.71
CA ALA A 102 -21.54 -0.84 -12.93
C ALA A 102 -22.46 -2.09 -12.94
N GLU A 103 -22.20 -3.08 -12.08
CA GLU A 103 -22.99 -4.30 -11.90
C GLU A 103 -24.04 -4.21 -10.78
N ALA A 104 -24.09 -3.06 -10.11
CA ALA A 104 -25.03 -2.84 -9.02
C ALA A 104 -26.47 -2.81 -9.54
N ALA A 105 -27.40 -3.40 -8.79
CA ALA A 105 -28.82 -3.38 -9.13
C ALA A 105 -29.51 -2.02 -8.94
N GLY A 106 -28.83 -1.05 -8.31
CA GLY A 106 -29.32 0.30 -8.04
C GLY A 106 -28.23 1.19 -7.45
N ASP A 107 -28.57 2.41 -7.04
CA ASP A 107 -27.58 3.43 -6.63
C ASP A 107 -26.98 3.21 -5.24
N SER A 108 -27.57 2.34 -4.43
CA SER A 108 -27.16 2.01 -3.07
C SER A 108 -26.24 0.79 -3.06
N TRP A 109 -24.98 0.99 -3.45
CA TRP A 109 -23.99 -0.08 -3.51
C TRP A 109 -22.72 0.23 -2.73
N ALA A 110 -22.04 -0.84 -2.30
CA ALA A 110 -20.71 -0.78 -1.72
C ALA A 110 -19.81 -1.85 -2.34
N VAL A 111 -18.57 -1.48 -2.66
CA VAL A 111 -17.51 -2.39 -3.09
C VAL A 111 -16.47 -2.49 -1.99
N ILE A 112 -16.16 -3.71 -1.57
CA ILE A 112 -15.09 -4.03 -0.63
C ILE A 112 -13.91 -4.59 -1.44
N GLU A 113 -12.82 -3.84 -1.54
CA GLU A 113 -11.57 -4.26 -2.18
C GLU A 113 -10.59 -4.77 -1.14
N ILE A 114 -10.15 -6.03 -1.27
CA ILE A 114 -9.18 -6.66 -0.37
C ILE A 114 -7.82 -6.74 -1.05
N SER A 115 -6.83 -6.10 -0.43
CA SER A 115 -5.42 -6.12 -0.84
C SER A 115 -4.57 -6.83 0.23
N THR A 116 -3.24 -6.86 0.06
CA THR A 116 -2.30 -7.55 0.95
C THR A 116 -2.40 -7.01 2.38
N ASP A 117 -2.31 -5.68 2.53
CA ASP A 117 -2.24 -5.03 3.85
C ASP A 117 -3.45 -4.16 4.18
N LEU A 118 -4.32 -3.90 3.20
CA LEU A 118 -5.49 -3.04 3.37
C LEU A 118 -6.77 -3.68 2.86
N VAL A 119 -7.88 -3.23 3.44
CA VAL A 119 -9.22 -3.39 2.90
C VAL A 119 -9.80 -2.00 2.68
N SER A 120 -10.36 -1.75 1.49
CA SER A 120 -11.02 -0.50 1.14
C SER A 120 -12.50 -0.73 0.90
N VAL A 121 -13.34 0.21 1.34
CA VAL A 121 -14.77 0.27 1.06
C VAL A 121 -15.05 1.53 0.26
N THR A 122 -15.61 1.35 -0.92
CA THR A 122 -16.09 2.43 -1.77
C THR A 122 -17.60 2.33 -1.92
N ARG A 123 -18.28 3.46 -1.77
CA ARG A 123 -19.74 3.56 -1.93
C ARG A 123 -20.06 4.62 -2.98
N ASN A 124 -21.23 4.50 -3.61
CA ASN A 124 -21.66 5.46 -4.60
C ASN A 124 -21.71 6.88 -4.01
N GLY A 125 -21.01 7.83 -4.63
CA GLY A 125 -21.00 9.24 -4.21
C GLY A 125 -20.32 9.53 -2.86
N VAL A 126 -19.65 8.56 -2.22
CA VAL A 126 -18.98 8.75 -0.93
C VAL A 126 -17.48 8.49 -1.07
N ALA A 127 -16.67 9.31 -0.37
CA ALA A 127 -15.22 9.12 -0.34
C ALA A 127 -14.84 7.71 0.13
N PRO A 128 -13.87 7.04 -0.52
CA PRO A 128 -13.40 5.72 -0.10
C PRO A 128 -12.87 5.73 1.34
N GLN A 129 -13.13 4.65 2.07
CA GLN A 129 -12.63 4.41 3.42
C GLN A 129 -11.72 3.18 3.39
N SER A 130 -10.56 3.22 4.05
CA SER A 130 -9.64 2.08 4.04
C SER A 130 -9.06 1.81 5.43
N TRP A 131 -8.79 0.55 5.71
CA TRP A 131 -8.23 0.07 6.98
C TRP A 131 -7.13 -0.94 6.74
N THR A 132 -6.22 -1.09 7.71
CA THR A 132 -5.21 -2.14 7.66
C THR A 132 -5.83 -3.49 8.01
N ARG A 133 -5.48 -4.55 7.27
CA ARG A 133 -5.97 -5.91 7.52
C ARG A 133 -5.43 -6.49 8.83
N ARG A 134 -4.23 -6.06 9.27
CA ARG A 134 -3.63 -6.47 10.54
C ARG A 134 -4.34 -5.89 11.78
N GLY A 135 -5.12 -4.82 11.60
CA GLY A 135 -5.88 -4.18 12.68
C GLY A 135 -7.24 -4.80 12.98
N HIS A 136 -7.54 -6.00 12.48
CA HIS A 136 -8.85 -6.66 12.61
C HIS A 136 -10.03 -5.73 12.24
N PRO A 137 -10.08 -5.25 10.98
CA PRO A 137 -11.02 -4.20 10.59
C PRO A 137 -12.45 -4.71 10.32
N GLU A 138 -12.79 -5.95 10.67
CA GLU A 138 -14.05 -6.59 10.29
C GLU A 138 -15.27 -5.77 10.76
N ASP A 139 -15.27 -5.28 12.00
CA ASP A 139 -16.36 -4.48 12.55
C ASP A 139 -16.52 -3.15 11.82
N ALA A 140 -15.41 -2.48 11.53
CA ALA A 140 -15.39 -1.20 10.83
C ALA A 140 -15.88 -1.35 9.37
N VAL A 141 -15.44 -2.41 8.68
CA VAL A 141 -15.87 -2.73 7.31
C VAL A 141 -17.36 -3.04 7.28
N VAL A 142 -17.87 -3.84 8.22
CA VAL A 142 -19.30 -4.16 8.34
C VAL A 142 -20.12 -2.89 8.60
N GLY A 143 -19.66 -2.01 9.49
CA GLY A 143 -20.31 -0.72 9.74
C GLY A 143 -20.31 0.19 8.52
N ALA A 144 -19.22 0.22 7.75
CA ALA A 144 -19.09 1.08 6.57
C ALA A 144 -20.06 0.71 5.43
N VAL A 145 -20.42 -0.58 5.31
CA VAL A 145 -21.36 -1.07 4.30
C VAL A 145 -22.80 -1.20 4.79
N ALA A 146 -23.08 -0.89 6.06
CA ALA A 146 -24.38 -1.16 6.68
C ALA A 146 -25.58 -0.47 5.98
N ALA A 147 -25.33 0.65 5.29
CA ALA A 147 -26.34 1.41 4.57
C ALA A 147 -26.47 1.04 3.08
N ALA A 148 -25.67 0.08 2.58
CA ALA A 148 -25.71 -0.33 1.17
C ALA A 148 -26.63 -1.55 0.97
N ASP A 149 -27.41 -1.52 -0.11
CA ASP A 149 -28.34 -2.60 -0.47
C ASP A 149 -27.66 -3.72 -1.27
N ASP A 150 -26.67 -3.37 -2.10
CA ASP A 150 -25.83 -4.33 -2.85
C ASP A 150 -24.36 -4.20 -2.43
N VAL A 151 -23.84 -5.23 -1.77
CA VAL A 151 -22.44 -5.29 -1.33
C VAL A 151 -21.67 -6.29 -2.17
N MET A 152 -20.61 -5.81 -2.82
CA MET A 152 -19.72 -6.60 -3.65
C MET A 152 -18.36 -6.72 -3.00
N ILE A 153 -17.79 -7.92 -2.97
CA ILE A 153 -16.44 -8.16 -2.45
C ILE A 153 -15.51 -8.58 -3.58
N ASP A 154 -14.49 -7.77 -3.81
CA ASP A 154 -13.32 -8.11 -4.59
C ASP A 154 -12.26 -8.74 -3.66
N ALA A 155 -12.05 -10.04 -3.82
CA ALA A 155 -11.08 -10.83 -3.06
C ALA A 155 -10.17 -11.62 -4.02
N PRO A 156 -9.13 -10.97 -4.57
CA PRO A 156 -8.23 -11.60 -5.53
C PRO A 156 -7.58 -12.87 -4.97
N ALA A 157 -7.35 -13.87 -5.82
CA ALA A 157 -6.85 -15.19 -5.40
C ALA A 157 -5.37 -15.17 -5.02
N ASP A 158 -4.62 -14.31 -5.69
CA ASP A 158 -3.19 -14.03 -5.56
C ASP A 158 -2.85 -13.20 -4.32
N VAL A 159 -3.85 -12.56 -3.69
CA VAL A 159 -3.65 -11.83 -2.44
C VAL A 159 -3.73 -12.78 -1.23
N PRO A 160 -2.63 -12.93 -0.45
CA PRO A 160 -2.59 -13.82 0.70
C PRO A 160 -3.71 -13.52 1.73
N GLY A 161 -4.48 -14.56 2.06
CA GLY A 161 -5.55 -14.50 3.05
C GLY A 161 -6.79 -13.70 2.63
N ALA A 162 -6.85 -13.10 1.43
CA ALA A 162 -7.98 -12.29 1.01
C ALA A 162 -9.30 -13.07 1.03
N ARG A 163 -9.32 -14.27 0.45
CA ARG A 163 -10.52 -15.15 0.45
C ARG A 163 -10.92 -15.61 1.85
N THR A 164 -9.99 -15.71 2.79
CA THR A 164 -10.31 -16.05 4.19
C THR A 164 -10.99 -14.88 4.88
N PHE A 165 -10.42 -13.68 4.75
CA PHE A 165 -10.99 -12.45 5.28
C PHE A 165 -12.37 -12.17 4.67
N ALA A 166 -12.51 -12.32 3.35
CA ALA A 166 -13.77 -12.13 2.65
C ALA A 166 -14.86 -13.11 3.11
N ARG A 167 -14.51 -14.34 3.47
CA ARG A 167 -15.45 -15.32 4.06
C ARG A 167 -15.86 -14.95 5.48
N GLN A 168 -14.99 -14.31 6.27
CA GLN A 168 -15.34 -13.81 7.59
C GLN A 168 -16.36 -12.66 7.47
N LEU A 169 -16.14 -11.74 6.53
CA LEU A 169 -17.11 -10.68 6.24
C LEU A 169 -18.45 -11.25 5.76
N ALA A 170 -18.45 -12.19 4.81
CA ALA A 170 -19.68 -12.78 4.26
C ALA A 170 -20.54 -13.55 5.28
N ARG A 171 -20.01 -13.87 6.47
CA ARG A 171 -20.81 -14.42 7.59
C ARG A 171 -21.65 -13.35 8.29
N ARG A 172 -21.33 -12.08 8.07
CA ARG A 172 -21.87 -10.92 8.79
C ARG A 172 -22.67 -9.97 7.91
N ILE A 173 -22.42 -10.00 6.60
CA ILE A 173 -23.10 -9.15 5.60
C ILE A 173 -23.61 -9.99 4.43
N ARG A 174 -24.71 -9.55 3.82
CA ARG A 174 -25.17 -10.11 2.55
C ARG A 174 -24.32 -9.51 1.44
N CYS A 175 -23.60 -10.35 0.70
CA CYS A 175 -22.71 -9.87 -0.36
C CYS A 175 -22.62 -10.85 -1.53
N ARG A 176 -22.05 -10.36 -2.64
CA ARG A 176 -21.66 -11.15 -3.81
C ARG A 176 -20.16 -11.02 -4.04
N TYR A 177 -19.53 -12.09 -4.52
CA TYR A 177 -18.14 -12.06 -4.97
C TYR A 177 -18.10 -11.76 -6.46
N LEU A 178 -17.37 -10.73 -6.86
CA LEU A 178 -17.25 -10.35 -8.26
C LEU A 178 -15.79 -10.02 -8.56
N SER A 179 -15.33 -10.40 -9.76
CA SER A 179 -14.08 -9.94 -10.33
C SER A 179 -14.36 -8.74 -11.25
N PRO A 180 -13.53 -7.68 -11.23
CA PRO A 180 -13.61 -6.58 -12.18
C PRO A 180 -13.53 -7.05 -13.65
N VAL A 181 -12.74 -8.08 -13.93
CA VAL A 181 -12.64 -8.71 -15.25
C VAL A 181 -13.96 -9.34 -15.66
N ASP A 182 -14.58 -10.14 -14.79
CA ASP A 182 -15.87 -10.78 -15.08
C ASP A 182 -17.01 -9.75 -15.23
N ALA A 183 -16.98 -8.65 -14.46
CA ALA A 183 -17.91 -7.54 -14.61
C ALA A 183 -17.78 -6.86 -15.97
N LEU A 184 -16.55 -6.49 -16.36
CA LEU A 184 -16.31 -5.84 -17.66
C LEU A 184 -16.58 -6.76 -18.84
N HIS A 185 -16.30 -8.05 -18.74
CA HIS A 185 -16.67 -9.00 -19.77
C HIS A 185 -18.19 -9.10 -19.91
N ARG A 186 -18.94 -9.16 -18.81
CA ARG A 186 -20.41 -9.21 -18.85
C ARG A 186 -21.02 -7.93 -19.42
N ALA A 187 -20.57 -6.76 -18.98
CA ALA A 187 -20.99 -5.48 -19.55
C ALA A 187 -20.74 -5.37 -21.07
N ASN A 188 -19.65 -5.97 -21.56
CA ASN A 188 -19.35 -6.02 -22.99
C ASN A 188 -20.20 -7.06 -23.75
N THR A 189 -20.62 -8.15 -23.10
CA THR A 189 -21.52 -9.15 -23.70
C THR A 189 -22.99 -8.74 -23.63
N ASP A 190 -23.43 -8.01 -22.61
CA ASP A 190 -24.82 -7.58 -22.37
C ASP A 190 -25.32 -6.52 -23.37
N ILE A 191 -24.47 -6.06 -24.30
CA ILE A 191 -24.89 -5.39 -25.54
C ILE A 191 -25.62 -6.40 -26.49
N HIS A 192 -25.71 -7.69 -26.13
CA HIS A 192 -26.40 -8.72 -26.91
C HIS A 192 -27.08 -9.81 -26.03
N GLU A 193 -28.42 -9.76 -26.02
CA GLU A 193 -29.42 -10.76 -25.56
C GLU A 193 -29.46 -11.19 -24.07
N PRO A 194 -30.67 -11.42 -23.51
CA PRO A 194 -30.88 -11.70 -22.09
C PRO A 194 -30.53 -13.15 -21.73
N PRO A 195 -30.01 -13.42 -20.51
CA PRO A 195 -29.61 -14.76 -20.12
C PRO A 195 -30.83 -15.63 -19.72
N GLU A 196 -30.91 -16.84 -20.28
CA GLU A 196 -31.82 -17.89 -19.81
C GLU A 196 -31.37 -18.47 -18.45
N PRO A 197 -32.32 -18.88 -17.56
CA PRO A 197 -32.01 -19.34 -16.22
C PRO A 197 -31.49 -20.78 -16.21
N ARG A 198 -30.23 -20.98 -15.79
CA ARG A 198 -29.66 -22.31 -15.58
C ARG A 198 -29.97 -22.86 -14.19
N ARG A 199 -30.54 -24.08 -14.19
CA ARG A 199 -31.04 -24.87 -13.04
C ARG A 199 -30.00 -25.14 -11.95
N ARG A 200 -30.48 -25.02 -10.70
CA ARG A 200 -29.87 -25.56 -9.46
C ARG A 200 -29.56 -27.06 -9.60
N TYR A 201 -28.34 -27.45 -9.23
CA TYR A 201 -28.04 -28.79 -8.76
C TYR A 201 -27.51 -28.74 -7.32
N ARG A 202 -28.18 -29.50 -6.48
CA ARG A 202 -27.88 -29.74 -5.06
C ARG A 202 -27.11 -31.05 -4.99
N ARG A 203 -25.95 -31.10 -4.33
CA ARG A 203 -25.35 -32.36 -3.87
C ARG A 203 -24.76 -32.22 -2.47
N VAL A 204 -25.00 -33.28 -1.72
CA VAL A 204 -24.81 -33.49 -0.28
C VAL A 204 -23.37 -33.91 0.03
N ALA A 205 -22.94 -33.62 1.25
CA ALA A 205 -21.62 -33.86 1.84
C ALA A 205 -21.27 -35.35 2.07
N VAL A 206 -19.97 -35.63 2.18
CA VAL A 206 -19.39 -36.68 3.04
C VAL A 206 -18.04 -36.15 3.57
N GLY A 207 -17.79 -36.26 4.87
CA GLY A 207 -16.54 -35.84 5.53
C GLY A 207 -15.68 -37.02 5.98
N VAL A 208 -14.46 -36.74 6.47
CA VAL A 208 -13.65 -37.60 7.36
C VAL A 208 -12.71 -36.71 8.23
N CYS A 209 -12.57 -37.10 9.50
CA CYS A 209 -11.74 -36.50 10.57
C CYS A 209 -10.26 -36.94 10.56
N ALA A 210 -9.37 -36.15 11.19
CA ALA A 210 -8.25 -36.56 12.07
C ALA A 210 -7.50 -35.29 12.56
N ALA A 211 -7.50 -34.95 13.86
CA ALA A 211 -6.61 -35.40 14.96
C ALA A 211 -5.45 -34.40 15.24
N ALA A 212 -5.14 -34.22 16.53
CA ALA A 212 -4.44 -33.08 17.14
C ALA A 212 -2.94 -33.30 17.41
N ILE A 213 -2.17 -32.20 17.62
CA ILE A 213 -0.94 -32.16 18.45
C ILE A 213 -0.83 -30.78 19.16
N VAL A 214 -0.46 -30.81 20.45
CA VAL A 214 -0.15 -29.69 21.35
C VAL A 214 1.36 -29.42 21.36
N ALA A 215 1.79 -28.16 21.51
CA ALA A 215 3.05 -27.84 22.20
C ALA A 215 3.02 -26.43 22.83
N LEU A 216 3.26 -26.41 24.14
CA LEU A 216 3.45 -25.27 25.02
C LEU A 216 4.96 -24.97 25.11
N CYS A 217 5.36 -23.70 25.08
CA CYS A 217 6.65 -23.25 25.61
C CYS A 217 6.48 -21.86 26.23
N THR A 218 6.63 -21.80 27.56
CA THR A 218 6.89 -20.59 28.33
C THR A 218 8.40 -20.36 28.42
N ALA A 219 8.85 -19.10 28.29
CA ALA A 219 10.13 -18.67 28.84
C ALA A 219 9.99 -17.24 29.39
N LEU A 220 10.33 -17.08 30.66
CA LEU A 220 10.50 -15.80 31.37
C LEU A 220 11.90 -15.25 31.11
N ALA A 221 12.04 -13.93 31.03
CA ALA A 221 13.26 -13.25 31.45
C ALA A 221 12.93 -11.84 31.96
N ALA A 222 13.35 -11.55 33.19
CA ALA A 222 13.42 -10.22 33.76
C ALA A 222 14.90 -9.76 33.74
N HIS A 223 15.17 -8.50 33.42
CA HIS A 223 16.34 -7.76 33.94
C HIS A 223 16.17 -6.23 33.81
N ASP A 224 16.47 -5.54 34.91
CA ASP A 224 16.54 -4.09 35.07
C ASP A 224 17.95 -3.54 34.75
N GLY A 225 18.00 -2.36 34.13
CA GLY A 225 18.90 -1.24 34.48
C GLY A 225 20.40 -1.29 34.12
N ARG A 226 20.76 -0.68 32.98
CA ARG A 226 21.93 0.20 32.70
C ARG A 226 21.98 0.47 31.20
N GLY A 227 22.26 1.72 30.80
CA GLY A 227 22.17 2.29 29.43
C GLY A 227 21.91 1.28 28.32
N ALA A 228 20.72 1.35 27.71
CA ALA A 228 20.24 0.35 26.76
C ALA A 228 21.38 0.01 25.78
N ALA A 229 21.80 -1.26 25.78
CA ALA A 229 22.75 -1.75 24.80
C ALA A 229 22.25 -1.33 23.41
N THR A 230 23.13 -0.86 22.53
CA THR A 230 22.75 -0.47 21.16
C THR A 230 23.38 -1.41 20.15
N THR A 231 22.71 -1.60 19.03
CA THR A 231 23.20 -2.35 17.88
C THR A 231 23.25 -1.47 16.64
N ALA A 232 24.21 -1.75 15.75
CA ALA A 232 24.35 -1.05 14.49
C ALA A 232 23.30 -1.55 13.48
N LEU A 233 22.49 -0.64 12.98
CA LEU A 233 21.58 -0.86 11.86
C LEU A 233 22.14 -0.16 10.63
N VAL A 234 22.38 -0.94 9.57
CA VAL A 234 22.82 -0.42 8.27
C VAL A 234 21.73 -0.69 7.24
N GLU A 235 21.34 0.38 6.54
CA GLU A 235 20.27 0.37 5.56
C GLU A 235 20.70 1.22 4.37
N GLY A 236 20.92 0.58 3.22
CA GLY A 236 21.37 1.27 2.02
C GLY A 236 22.68 2.02 2.27
N ARG A 237 22.63 3.36 2.21
CA ARG A 237 23.80 4.23 2.44
C ARG A 237 23.83 4.85 3.83
N VAL A 238 23.06 4.32 4.79
CA VAL A 238 22.90 4.93 6.11
C VAL A 238 23.17 3.91 7.20
N GLY A 239 23.99 4.29 8.18
CA GLY A 239 24.24 3.56 9.42
C GLY A 239 23.71 4.35 10.62
N VAL A 240 22.98 3.68 11.51
CA VAL A 240 22.38 4.27 12.73
C VAL A 240 22.52 3.27 13.89
N GLN A 241 22.76 3.75 15.10
CA GLN A 241 22.64 2.93 16.31
C GLN A 241 21.18 2.93 16.79
N ILE A 242 20.64 1.74 17.04
CA ILE A 242 19.31 1.56 17.63
C ILE A 242 19.42 0.75 18.92
N PRO A 243 18.44 0.79 19.83
CA PRO A 243 18.47 -0.04 21.01
C PRO A 243 18.48 -1.54 20.64
N ASP A 244 19.28 -2.31 21.35
CA ASP A 244 19.44 -3.75 21.17
C ASP A 244 18.14 -4.48 21.53
N GLY A 245 17.87 -5.57 20.81
CA GLY A 245 16.63 -6.34 20.93
C GLY A 245 15.38 -5.64 20.40
N TRP A 246 15.48 -4.41 19.86
CA TRP A 246 14.35 -3.76 19.20
C TRP A 246 14.15 -4.34 17.81
N ARG A 247 12.89 -4.53 17.43
CA ARG A 247 12.53 -5.13 16.14
C ARG A 247 12.64 -4.06 15.05
N VAL A 248 13.20 -4.42 13.91
CA VAL A 248 13.28 -3.55 12.72
C VAL A 248 12.39 -4.12 11.63
N GLU A 249 11.54 -3.28 11.05
CA GLU A 249 10.71 -3.60 9.88
C GLU A 249 11.00 -2.57 8.80
N ARG A 250 11.31 -3.04 7.59
CA ARG A 250 11.39 -2.15 6.43
C ARG A 250 9.99 -1.98 5.88
N VAL A 251 9.56 -0.73 5.75
CA VAL A 251 8.30 -0.39 5.13
C VAL A 251 8.61 0.33 3.82
N THR A 252 8.40 -0.39 2.74
CA THR A 252 8.47 0.10 1.35
C THR A 252 7.09 0.35 0.76
N ASP A 253 6.04 -0.11 1.45
CA ASP A 253 4.71 -0.31 0.88
C ASP A 253 3.67 0.72 1.38
N ASP A 254 4.09 1.67 2.22
CA ASP A 254 3.25 2.76 2.74
C ASP A 254 3.37 4.03 1.88
N ALA A 255 2.31 4.86 1.83
CA ALA A 255 2.19 6.06 0.97
C ALA A 255 3.13 7.24 1.33
N GLY A 256 4.24 6.98 2.02
CA GLY A 256 5.30 7.95 2.22
C GLY A 256 6.66 7.36 1.87
N SER A 257 7.72 8.11 2.10
CA SER A 257 9.07 7.66 1.75
C SER A 257 9.36 6.28 2.35
N PRO A 258 9.97 5.35 1.59
CA PRO A 258 10.47 4.10 2.11
C PRO A 258 11.25 4.36 3.40
N ARG A 259 10.86 3.65 4.46
CA ARG A 259 11.37 3.91 5.79
C ARG A 259 11.59 2.63 6.56
N LEU A 260 12.61 2.62 7.39
CA LEU A 260 12.70 1.66 8.46
C LEU A 260 11.82 2.12 9.63
N GLN A 261 11.18 1.16 10.26
CA GLN A 261 10.45 1.32 11.50
C GLN A 261 11.11 0.44 12.55
N VAL A 262 11.47 1.05 13.68
CA VAL A 262 12.09 0.36 14.81
C VAL A 262 11.10 0.36 15.97
N PHE A 263 10.83 -0.82 16.52
CA PHE A 263 9.79 -1.07 17.52
C PHE A 263 10.42 -1.49 18.83
N SER A 264 9.94 -0.88 19.93
CA SER A 264 10.23 -1.39 21.26
C SER A 264 9.53 -2.74 21.47
N PRO A 265 10.15 -3.75 22.10
CA PRO A 265 9.48 -4.99 22.46
C PRO A 265 8.24 -4.79 23.34
N SER A 266 8.17 -3.66 24.06
CA SER A 266 7.06 -3.31 24.96
C SER A 266 5.93 -2.52 24.28
N ASP A 267 6.09 -2.15 23.00
CA ASP A 267 5.18 -1.23 22.30
C ASP A 267 4.88 -1.73 20.89
N PRO A 268 3.60 -1.96 20.55
CA PRO A 268 3.25 -2.43 19.22
C PRO A 268 3.38 -1.34 18.13
N GLU A 269 3.56 -0.07 18.49
CA GLU A 269 3.74 1.02 17.53
C GLU A 269 5.22 1.28 17.18
N PRO A 270 5.52 1.74 15.95
CA PRO A 270 6.87 2.18 15.61
C PRO A 270 7.30 3.33 16.52
N VAL A 271 8.50 3.22 17.08
CA VAL A 271 9.07 4.25 17.95
C VAL A 271 10.03 5.15 17.18
N ILE A 272 10.89 4.54 16.35
CA ILE A 272 11.86 5.26 15.52
C ILE A 272 11.55 4.99 14.05
N HIS A 273 11.35 6.05 13.28
CA HIS A 273 11.27 6.02 11.83
C HIS A 273 12.58 6.49 11.23
N ILE A 274 13.11 5.82 10.22
CA ILE A 274 14.33 6.23 9.53
C ILE A 274 14.05 6.26 8.03
N THR A 275 14.22 7.42 7.41
CA THR A 275 14.17 7.57 5.94
C THR A 275 15.48 8.13 5.44
N GLN A 276 15.83 7.80 4.21
CA GLN A 276 16.98 8.37 3.52
C GLN A 276 16.57 8.86 2.14
N SER A 277 17.15 9.98 1.71
CA SER A 277 16.96 10.55 0.38
C SER A 277 18.26 11.20 -0.09
N PRO A 278 18.56 11.23 -1.39
CA PRO A 278 19.71 11.99 -1.88
C PRO A 278 19.52 13.49 -1.59
N VAL A 279 20.64 14.19 -1.38
CA VAL A 279 20.64 15.66 -1.34
C VAL A 279 20.44 16.18 -2.76
N GLY A 280 19.37 16.96 -2.97
CA GLY A 280 19.10 17.65 -4.24
C GLY A 280 19.84 18.97 -4.38
N ALA A 281 19.65 19.66 -5.49
CA ALA A 281 20.14 21.02 -5.66
C ALA A 281 19.32 22.01 -4.82
N GLY A 282 19.99 23.00 -4.20
CA GLY A 282 19.36 24.03 -3.37
C GLY A 282 19.54 23.81 -1.87
N ASP A 283 19.02 24.76 -1.07
CA ASP A 283 19.07 24.65 0.38
C ASP A 283 18.08 23.58 0.89
N VAL A 284 18.55 22.72 1.79
CA VAL A 284 17.78 21.58 2.28
C VAL A 284 16.61 22.01 3.16
N ALA A 285 16.78 23.07 3.95
CA ALA A 285 15.72 23.59 4.79
C ALA A 285 14.62 24.24 3.96
N ASP A 286 14.98 25.04 2.95
CA ASP A 286 14.02 25.68 2.05
C ASP A 286 13.23 24.64 1.24
N THR A 287 13.93 23.64 0.69
CA THR A 287 13.30 22.55 -0.07
C THR A 287 12.35 21.73 0.81
N LEU A 288 12.76 21.42 2.04
CA LEU A 288 11.93 20.69 2.98
C LEU A 288 10.71 21.53 3.40
N ARG A 289 10.90 22.82 3.70
CA ARG A 289 9.81 23.75 4.02
C ARG A 289 8.76 23.77 2.91
N TYR A 290 9.21 23.98 1.67
CA TYR A 290 8.33 24.01 0.51
C TYR A 290 7.50 22.73 0.37
N ALA A 291 8.12 21.55 0.58
CA ALA A 291 7.42 20.27 0.52
C ALA A 291 6.39 20.09 1.65
N LEU A 292 6.73 20.50 2.88
CA LEU A 292 5.81 20.42 4.02
C LEU A 292 4.60 21.34 3.86
N ASP A 293 4.79 22.52 3.27
CA ASP A 293 3.73 23.50 3.02
C ASP A 293 2.69 23.04 1.96
N GLN A 294 2.98 22.00 1.18
CA GLN A 294 2.01 21.38 0.25
C GLN A 294 1.01 20.44 0.93
N ALA A 295 1.27 20.05 2.19
CA ALA A 295 0.37 19.17 2.93
C ALA A 295 -0.83 19.96 3.50
N PRO A 296 -1.93 19.28 3.84
CA PRO A 296 -3.03 19.92 4.55
C PRO A 296 -2.57 20.63 5.83
N ALA A 297 -3.14 21.81 6.09
CA ALA A 297 -2.79 22.62 7.25
C ALA A 297 -2.93 21.81 8.57
N GLY A 298 -1.95 21.95 9.45
CA GLY A 298 -1.91 21.25 10.74
C GLY A 298 -1.33 19.84 10.71
N VAL A 299 -1.04 19.26 9.54
CA VAL A 299 -0.34 17.96 9.43
C VAL A 299 1.13 18.09 9.79
N PHE A 300 1.80 19.16 9.34
CA PHE A 300 3.19 19.44 9.69
C PHE A 300 3.27 20.79 10.40
N VAL A 301 3.87 20.80 11.59
CA VAL A 301 3.96 21.96 12.48
C VAL A 301 5.35 22.07 13.11
N ASP A 302 5.63 23.17 13.81
CA ASP A 302 6.87 23.39 14.57
C ASP A 302 8.18 23.21 13.79
N PHE A 303 8.19 23.59 12.52
CA PHE A 303 9.42 23.52 11.73
C PHE A 303 10.45 24.52 12.26
N ASN A 304 11.65 24.02 12.54
CA ASN A 304 12.83 24.79 12.93
C ASN A 304 14.02 24.39 12.03
N PRO A 305 14.55 25.30 11.19
CA PRO A 305 15.65 25.00 10.28
C PRO A 305 17.02 24.88 10.96
N ALA A 306 17.15 25.28 12.23
CA ALA A 306 18.44 25.45 12.89
C ALA A 306 18.47 24.86 14.31
N ASP A 307 17.83 23.71 14.50
CA ASP A 307 17.80 23.03 15.81
C ASP A 307 19.08 22.19 16.04
N ARG A 308 19.23 21.70 17.27
CA ARG A 308 20.32 20.80 17.66
C ARG A 308 19.82 19.66 18.54
N ILE A 309 20.14 18.43 18.14
CA ILE A 309 19.88 17.22 18.92
C ILE A 309 21.19 16.47 19.09
N ALA A 310 21.51 16.08 20.33
CA ALA A 310 22.78 15.42 20.69
C ALA A 310 24.02 16.18 20.15
N GLY A 311 23.97 17.52 20.15
CA GLY A 311 25.05 18.38 19.65
C GLY A 311 25.13 18.51 18.13
N ARG A 312 24.35 17.76 17.36
CA ARG A 312 24.35 17.79 15.89
C ARG A 312 23.36 18.83 15.35
N PRO A 313 23.73 19.60 14.31
CA PRO A 313 22.79 20.48 13.63
C PRO A 313 21.74 19.65 12.88
N VAL A 314 20.46 19.97 13.08
CA VAL A 314 19.32 19.28 12.47
C VAL A 314 18.23 20.27 12.09
N ILE A 315 17.45 19.92 11.06
CA ILE A 315 16.17 20.58 10.78
C ILE A 315 15.08 19.73 11.44
N THR A 316 14.25 20.33 12.29
CA THR A 316 13.18 19.61 12.98
C THR A 316 11.82 20.06 12.53
N TYR A 317 10.84 19.17 12.59
CA TYR A 317 9.42 19.48 12.47
C TYR A 317 8.61 18.39 13.16
N ARG A 318 7.32 18.64 13.37
CA ARG A 318 6.40 17.68 13.96
C ARG A 318 5.30 17.31 12.97
N GLU A 319 5.05 16.03 12.81
CA GLU A 319 3.94 15.48 12.04
C GLU A 319 2.80 15.09 13.00
N VAL A 320 1.61 15.65 12.79
CA VAL A 320 0.42 15.40 13.59
C VAL A 320 -0.65 14.77 12.69
N ARG A 321 -1.07 13.56 13.04
CA ARG A 321 -2.21 12.88 12.41
C ARG A 321 -3.17 12.38 13.48
N ALA A 322 -4.39 12.05 13.09
CA ALA A 322 -5.51 11.73 14.00
C ALA A 322 -5.17 10.75 15.15
N HIS A 323 -4.20 9.85 14.96
CA HIS A 323 -3.79 8.86 15.96
C HIS A 323 -2.29 8.79 16.25
N ARG A 324 -1.46 9.72 15.71
CA ARG A 324 -0.01 9.71 15.98
C ARG A 324 0.63 11.08 15.87
N GLU A 325 1.60 11.33 16.73
CA GLU A 325 2.52 12.46 16.67
C GLU A 325 3.94 11.91 16.46
N VAL A 326 4.64 12.40 15.44
CA VAL A 326 6.04 12.05 15.17
C VAL A 326 6.88 13.33 15.11
N ARG A 327 7.97 13.36 15.89
CA ARG A 327 8.94 14.46 15.87
C ARG A 327 10.11 14.08 14.98
N TRP A 328 10.26 14.77 13.87
CA TRP A 328 11.27 14.50 12.87
C TRP A 328 12.51 15.36 13.11
N ALA A 329 13.67 14.74 12.96
CA ALA A 329 14.98 15.37 12.92
C ALA A 329 15.67 14.98 11.61
N VAL A 330 15.99 15.97 10.79
CA VAL A 330 16.61 15.78 9.48
C VAL A 330 18.05 16.28 9.53
N LEU A 331 18.98 15.40 9.19
CA LEU A 331 20.40 15.68 9.08
C LEU A 331 20.88 15.42 7.66
N VAL A 332 21.97 16.09 7.29
CA VAL A 332 22.67 15.87 6.03
C VAL A 332 24.05 15.32 6.37
N ASP A 333 24.39 14.19 5.75
CA ASP A 333 25.72 13.61 5.83
C ASP A 333 26.21 13.25 4.42
N GLY A 334 27.18 14.00 3.93
CA GLY A 334 27.66 13.93 2.55
C GLY A 334 26.50 14.04 1.53
N PRO A 335 26.33 13.05 0.62
CA PRO A 335 25.29 13.09 -0.41
C PRO A 335 23.91 12.61 0.09
N VAL A 336 23.77 12.29 1.37
CA VAL A 336 22.54 11.67 1.92
C VAL A 336 21.89 12.62 2.92
N ARG A 337 20.59 12.85 2.75
CA ARG A 337 19.71 13.43 3.75
C ARG A 337 19.00 12.31 4.50
N ILE A 338 19.19 12.26 5.82
CA ILE A 338 18.66 11.23 6.70
C ILE A 338 17.63 11.89 7.61
N ALA A 339 16.39 11.38 7.64
CA ALA A 339 15.36 11.86 8.56
C ALA A 339 15.00 10.78 9.58
N ILE A 340 15.07 11.14 10.85
CA ILE A 340 14.77 10.29 12.00
C ILE A 340 13.51 10.83 12.68
N GLY A 341 12.44 10.05 12.69
CA GLY A 341 11.16 10.37 13.32
C GLY A 341 11.01 9.66 14.65
N CYS A 342 10.71 10.39 15.72
CA CYS A 342 10.49 9.85 17.06
C CYS A 342 9.01 9.91 17.42
N GLN A 343 8.41 8.77 17.73
CA GLN A 343 7.03 8.65 18.20
C GLN A 343 7.03 8.36 19.71
N GLY A 344 6.42 9.26 20.50
CA GLY A 344 6.34 9.12 21.96
C GLY A 344 7.50 9.76 22.73
N ARG A 345 7.16 10.51 23.79
CA ARG A 345 8.15 11.28 24.59
C ARG A 345 9.08 10.39 25.42
N GLN A 346 8.60 9.23 25.84
CA GLN A 346 9.34 8.28 26.65
C GLN A 346 10.56 7.69 25.93
N TYR A 347 10.61 7.78 24.60
CA TYR A 347 11.69 7.25 23.78
C TYR A 347 12.67 8.32 23.27
N HIS A 348 12.50 9.57 23.70
CA HIS A 348 13.40 10.66 23.31
C HIS A 348 14.90 10.37 23.49
N PRO A 349 15.36 9.69 24.57
CA PRO A 349 16.78 9.32 24.69
C PRO A 349 17.24 8.40 23.55
N ALA A 350 16.50 7.32 23.25
CA ALA A 350 16.83 6.41 22.16
C ALA A 350 16.81 7.11 20.80
N CYS A 351 15.86 8.02 20.57
CA CYS A 351 15.82 8.84 19.37
C CYS A 351 17.01 9.81 19.26
N ALA A 352 17.45 10.39 20.39
CA ALA A 352 18.63 11.26 20.42
C ALA A 352 19.91 10.47 20.11
N ASP A 353 20.03 9.24 20.60
CA ASP A 353 21.16 8.35 20.30
C ASP A 353 21.17 7.92 18.82
N ALA A 354 19.99 7.65 18.24
CA ALA A 354 19.85 7.40 16.81
C ALA A 354 20.30 8.62 15.98
N VAL A 355 19.89 9.83 16.37
CA VAL A 355 20.34 11.08 15.73
C VAL A 355 21.84 11.30 15.91
N ALA A 356 22.39 11.02 17.09
CA ALA A 356 23.82 11.19 17.36
C ALA A 356 24.69 10.29 16.46
N SER A 357 24.22 9.07 16.20
CA SER A 357 24.98 8.03 15.50
C SER A 357 24.74 7.96 13.99
N ALA A 358 23.69 8.62 13.48
CA ALA A 358 23.32 8.53 12.07
C ALA A 358 24.40 9.05 11.12
N HIS A 359 24.86 8.23 10.19
CA HIS A 359 25.88 8.62 9.23
C HIS A 359 25.68 7.94 7.88
N ALA A 360 26.29 8.52 6.84
CA ALA A 360 26.39 7.87 5.54
C ALA A 360 27.42 6.74 5.58
N THR A 361 27.05 5.55 5.11
CA THR A 361 27.97 4.42 4.94
C THR A 361 28.62 4.48 3.56
N SER A 362 29.92 4.20 3.51
CA SER A 362 30.75 4.29 2.29
C SER A 362 30.44 3.23 1.26
#